data_AF-A0A371G5J9-F1
#
_entry.id   AF-A0A371G5J9-F1
#
_cell.length_a   1.000
_cell.length_b   1.000
_cell.length_c   1.000
_cell.angle_alpha   90.00
_cell.angle_beta   90.00
_cell.angle_gamma   90.00
#
_symmetry.space_group_name_H-M   'P 1'
#
loop_
_entity.id
_entity.type
_entity.pdbx_description
1 polymer ?
#
loop_
_entity_poly.entity_id
_entity_poly.type
_entity_poly.pdbx_seq_one_letter_code
_entity_poly.pdbx_strand_id
1 'polypeptide(L)' 'IDHSVVESFGEGGKTNILSRVYPQLAVTSQANLFVFNNGTEPITVENLNAWSMKSAYIK' A
#
# COMPACT_ATOMS: atom_id res chain seq x y z
N ILE A 1 4.75 0.84 0.73
CA ILE A 1 4.81 0.32 -0.65
C ILE A 1 6.10 0.83 -1.24
N ASP A 2 7.01 -0.07 -1.61
CA ASP A 2 8.30 0.26 -2.21
C ASP A 2 8.55 -0.64 -3.41
N HIS A 3 8.12 -0.18 -4.59
CA HIS A 3 8.26 -0.88 -5.88
C HIS A 3 7.79 -2.34 -5.84
N SER A 4 8.72 -3.27 -5.55
CA SER A 4 8.48 -4.72 -5.52
C SER A 4 8.16 -5.30 -4.14
N VAL A 5 8.03 -4.45 -3.11
CA VAL A 5 7.75 -4.83 -1.72
C VAL A 5 6.52 -4.08 -1.21
N VAL A 6 5.62 -4.81 -0.53
CA VAL A 6 4.54 -4.22 0.26
C VAL A 6 4.59 -4.78 1.66
N GLU A 7 4.69 -3.89 2.64
CA GLU A 7 4.60 -4.20 4.07
C GLU A 7 3.27 -3.65 4.59
N SER A 8 2.46 -4.53 5.17
CA SER A 8 1.13 -4.22 5.69
C SER A 8 1.10 -4.45 7.21
N PHE A 9 0.57 -3.47 7.93
CA PHE A 9 0.47 -3.48 9.40
C PHE A 9 -1.00 -3.27 9.80
N GLY A 10 -1.65 -4.34 10.27
CA GLY A 10 -3.04 -4.32 10.74
C GLY A 10 -3.13 -3.99 12.23
N GLU A 11 -4.14 -3.23 12.62
CA GLU A 11 -4.43 -2.85 14.02
C GLU A 11 -3.18 -2.31 14.78
N GLY A 12 -2.43 -1.42 14.13
CA GLY A 12 -1.23 -0.83 14.72
C GLY A 12 -0.03 -1.78 14.83
N GLY A 13 -0.02 -2.89 14.09
CA GLY A 13 1.12 -3.81 14.00
C GLY A 13 0.95 -5.13 14.77
N LYS A 14 -0.26 -5.42 15.27
CA LYS A 14 -0.57 -6.73 15.88
C LYS A 14 -0.54 -7.87 14.86
N THR A 15 -0.86 -7.56 13.61
CA THR A 15 -0.78 -8.49 12.49
C THR A 15 0.01 -7.84 11.36
N ASN A 16 1.09 -8.51 10.92
CA ASN A 16 2.02 -7.97 9.93
C ASN A 16 2.18 -8.96 8.78
N ILE A 17 2.18 -8.45 7.54
CA ILE A 17 2.34 -9.26 6.33
C ILE A 17 3.31 -8.54 5.39
N LEU A 18 4.32 -9.27 4.90
CA LEU A 18 5.23 -8.81 3.86
C LEU A 18 4.94 -9.57 2.56
N SER A 19 4.81 -8.84 1.47
CA SER A 19 4.58 -9.39 0.12
C SER A 19 5.63 -8.89 -0.87
N ARG A 20 5.97 -9.75 -1.84
CA ARG A 20 6.84 -9.43 -2.98
C ARG A 20 6.05 -9.56 -4.28
N VAL A 21 6.12 -8.54 -5.14
CA VAL A 21 5.38 -8.50 -6.41
C VAL A 21 6.24 -7.89 -7.52
N TYR A 22 5.98 -8.30 -8.77
CA TYR A 22 6.74 -7.87 -9.96
C TYR A 22 5.79 -7.53 -11.11
N PRO A 23 5.06 -6.40 -11.03
CA PRO A 23 4.08 -6.02 -12.05
C PRO A 23 4.77 -5.57 -13.34
N GLN A 24 4.12 -5.81 -14.49
CA GLN A 24 4.62 -5.34 -15.79
C GLN A 24 4.17 -3.91 -16.12
N LEU A 25 2.99 -3.49 -15.65
CA LEU A 25 2.39 -2.20 -16.01
C LEU A 25 2.47 -1.17 -14.87
N ALA A 26 2.20 -1.58 -13.63
CA ALA A 26 2.19 -0.68 -12.47
C ALA A 26 3.62 -0.41 -11.95
N VAL A 27 4.46 0.21 -12.78
CA VAL A 27 5.87 0.48 -12.51
C VAL A 27 6.11 1.98 -12.44
N THR A 28 6.82 2.45 -11.41
CA THR A 28 7.14 3.89 -11.19
C THR A 28 5.88 4.78 -11.23
N SER A 29 5.82 5.75 -12.13
CA SER A 29 4.71 6.72 -12.26
C SER A 29 3.41 6.11 -12.79
N GLN A 30 3.43 4.87 -13.28
CA GLN A 30 2.24 4.15 -13.76
C GLN A 30 1.53 3.39 -12.63
N ALA A 31 2.12 3.33 -11.43
CA ALA A 31 1.46 2.76 -10.27
C ALA A 31 0.35 3.68 -9.76
N ASN A 32 -0.78 3.09 -9.39
CA ASN A 32 -1.95 3.79 -8.86
C ASN A 32 -2.32 3.21 -7.48
N LEU A 33 -2.92 4.03 -6.61
CA LEU A 33 -3.40 3.63 -5.29
C LEU A 33 -4.92 3.78 -5.24
N PHE A 34 -5.61 2.75 -4.74
CA PHE A 34 -7.06 2.73 -4.64
C PHE A 34 -7.49 2.34 -3.23
N VAL A 35 -8.63 2.87 -2.81
CA VAL A 35 -9.42 2.35 -1.68
C VAL A 35 -10.66 1.71 -2.28
N PHE A 36 -11.00 0.50 -1.87
CA PHE A 36 -12.13 -0.24 -2.43
C PHE A 36 -12.91 -0.97 -1.34
N ASN A 37 -14.21 -1.13 -1.58
CA ASN A 37 -15.09 -2.03 -0.84
C ASN A 37 -15.83 -2.87 -1.86
N ASN A 38 -15.67 -4.19 -1.80
CA ASN A 38 -16.41 -5.16 -2.64
C ASN A 38 -17.33 -6.05 -1.80
N GLY A 39 -17.69 -5.61 -0.60
CA GLY A 39 -18.72 -6.23 0.25
C GLY A 39 -20.13 -5.72 -0.07
N THR A 40 -21.14 -6.34 0.52
CA THR A 40 -22.56 -5.94 0.34
C THR A 40 -22.96 -4.77 1.23
N GLU A 41 -22.28 -4.63 2.37
CA GLU A 41 -22.56 -3.58 3.34
C GLU A 41 -21.69 -2.33 3.09
N PRO A 42 -22.25 -1.13 3.30
CA PRO A 42 -21.47 0.10 3.23
C PRO A 42 -20.47 0.18 4.38
N ILE A 43 -19.30 0.75 4.09
CA ILE A 43 -18.31 1.12 5.11
C ILE A 43 -17.94 2.59 4.96
N THR A 44 -17.54 3.21 6.07
CA THR A 44 -17.03 4.58 6.09
C THR A 44 -15.54 4.56 6.38
N VAL A 45 -14.76 5.25 5.56
CA VAL A 45 -13.33 5.51 5.83
C VAL A 45 -13.25 6.82 6.61
N GLU A 46 -13.05 6.73 7.92
CA GLU A 46 -13.00 7.91 8.80
C GLU A 46 -11.76 8.78 8.53
N ASN A 47 -10.62 8.15 8.22
CA ASN A 47 -9.37 8.85 7.94
C ASN A 47 -8.51 8.04 6.95
N LEU A 48 -7.90 8.72 5.99
CA LEU A 48 -6.91 8.15 5.08
C LEU A 48 -5.80 9.19 4.86
N ASN A 49 -4.57 8.79 5.16
CA ASN A 49 -3.38 9.59 4.84
C ASN A 49 -2.48 8.82 3.90
N ALA A 50 -2.01 9.49 2.85
CA ALA A 50 -1.04 8.94 1.91
C ALA A 50 0.11 9.92 1.73
N TRP A 51 1.34 9.42 1.85
CA TRP A 51 2.55 10.21 1.70
C TRP A 51 3.42 9.64 0.58
N SER A 52 3.93 10.51 -0.29
CA SER A 52 4.99 10.16 -1.23
C SER A 52 6.31 10.02 -0.47
N MET A 53 6.95 8.86 -0.60
CA MET A 53 8.20 8.57 0.08
C MET A 53 9.39 8.92 -0.81
N LYS A 54 10.31 9.75 -0.30
CA LYS A 54 11.60 9.99 -0.97
C LYS A 54 12.51 8.77 -0.82
N SER A 55 13.37 8.54 -1.80
CA SER A 55 14.41 7.51 -1.69
C SER A 55 15.36 7.80 -0.53
N ALA A 56 15.70 6.77 0.23
CA ALA A 56 16.74 6.85 1.24
C ALA A 56 18.13 6.69 0.60
N TYR A 57 19.14 7.33 1.18
CA TYR A 57 20.53 6.97 0.90
C TYR A 57 20.87 5.70 1.68
N ILE A 58 21.12 4.60 0.97
CA ILE A 58 21.56 3.34 1.55
C ILE A 58 23.06 3.21 1.24
N LYS A 59 23.86 2.99 2.28
CA LYS A 59 25.32 2.81 2.18
C LYS A 59 25.67 1.45 1.59
#